data_AF-R1FW21-F1
#
_entry.id   AF-R1FW21-F1
#
_cell.length_a   1.000
_cell.length_b   1.000
_cell.length_c   1.000
_cell.angle_alpha   90.00
_cell.angle_beta   90.00
_cell.angle_gamma   90.00
#
_symmetry.space_group_name_H-M   'P 1'
#
loop_
_entity.id
_entity.type
_entity.pdbx_description
1 polymer ?
#
loop_
_entity_poly.entity_id
_entity_poly.type
_entity_poly.pdbx_seq_one_letter_code
_entity_poly.pdbx_strand_id
1 'polypeptide(L)'
;MAAIGAQVRVLLVLVASVVFWTTTSAANADRCENARYESKPRLFVLTDISNEPDDQMSLVRLLTHANELQIEGISAVTSVWKNDSLDLDTIFWVIGGYANVTQNLNSNVPESGVYPSAEAVASRVYAGHPVYGLAALDLEPSNASLALVNATDASSEPLWVSAWGGTNVLAEALNYVQKSRSAEETAAFVEKLRVYSISDQDNAGPWIRANFPSLFYIVSIHAFGEYNQATWLGISSDVDTGGPDASIVSNDWLQEHVRIGPLGSYYPDIAYIMEGDTPSFLGLLQNGLNTPEHPEWGGWGGRYKLVDASGLTGIFGNVADLSEGMDGKTYFSQHTSIWRWRSAFQYDFAARMQWTVNATDANHHPIAIVNNTCGVGALEIQYRYGESITLDASTSYDPDGDDLDFNWFHYREAAQTVTKRDPLISPNVTFTNVDSSGSVVDIMVNSNITAHIILAIEDSRTMSLTSYRRIILRPTA
;
A
#
# COMPACT_ATOMS: atom_id res chain seq x y z
N MET A 1 -77.09 29.12 54.03
CA MET A 1 -75.78 28.46 53.87
C MET A 1 -75.93 27.40 52.80
N ALA A 2 -75.61 27.75 51.55
CA ALA A 2 -75.70 26.86 50.40
C ALA A 2 -74.28 26.66 49.88
N ALA A 3 -73.75 25.44 49.98
CA ALA A 3 -72.43 25.07 49.50
C ALA A 3 -72.58 24.48 48.09
N ILE A 4 -71.97 25.17 47.12
CA ILE A 4 -71.93 24.79 45.70
C ILE A 4 -70.70 23.86 45.52
N GLY A 5 -70.94 22.61 45.12
CA GLY A 5 -69.89 21.65 44.78
C GLY A 5 -69.40 21.88 43.34
N ALA A 6 -68.13 22.26 43.20
CA ALA A 6 -67.45 22.37 41.92
C ALA A 6 -66.78 21.02 41.55
N GLN A 7 -67.16 20.44 40.41
CA GLN A 7 -66.47 19.30 39.82
C GLN A 7 -65.22 19.81 39.07
N VAL A 8 -64.04 19.40 39.53
CA VAL A 8 -62.76 19.60 38.84
C VAL A 8 -62.59 18.50 37.79
N ARG A 9 -62.47 18.89 36.51
CA ARG A 9 -62.05 18.00 35.43
C ARG A 9 -60.52 17.92 35.44
N VAL A 10 -59.98 16.73 35.70
CA VAL A 10 -58.55 16.43 35.55
C VAL A 10 -58.26 16.23 34.06
N LEU A 11 -57.46 17.11 33.47
CA LEU A 11 -56.93 16.98 32.11
C LEU A 11 -55.61 16.20 32.20
N LEU A 12 -55.61 14.93 31.79
CA LEU A 12 -54.40 14.14 31.61
C LEU A 12 -53.66 14.63 30.35
N VAL A 13 -52.55 15.34 30.54
CA VAL A 13 -51.61 15.67 29.46
C VAL A 13 -50.64 14.50 29.30
N LEU A 14 -50.84 13.71 28.25
CA LEU A 14 -49.90 12.68 27.80
C LEU A 14 -48.72 13.39 27.12
N VAL A 15 -47.58 13.49 27.80
CA VAL A 15 -46.31 13.89 27.19
C VAL A 15 -45.75 12.67 26.47
N ALA A 16 -45.95 12.61 25.15
CA ALA A 16 -45.27 11.63 24.31
C ALA A 16 -43.80 12.05 24.15
N SER A 17 -42.92 11.39 24.89
CA SER A 17 -41.47 11.46 24.67
C SER A 17 -41.14 10.78 23.35
N VAL A 18 -41.06 11.55 22.27
CA VAL A 18 -40.50 11.07 21.00
C VAL A 18 -38.99 10.97 21.20
N VAL A 19 -38.50 9.77 21.50
CA VAL A 19 -37.08 9.45 21.44
C VAL A 19 -36.72 9.35 19.96
N PHE A 20 -36.12 10.40 19.40
CA PHE A 20 -35.42 10.30 18.13
C PHE A 20 -34.18 9.43 18.36
N TRP A 21 -34.26 8.15 17.98
CA TRP A 21 -33.05 7.37 17.72
C TRP A 21 -32.41 7.99 16.48
N THR A 22 -31.28 8.66 16.66
CA THR A 22 -30.46 9.17 15.57
C THR A 22 -29.93 7.98 14.77
N THR A 23 -30.51 7.71 13.61
CA THR A 23 -30.02 6.72 12.63
C THR A 23 -28.74 7.17 11.92
N THR A 24 -27.96 8.08 12.52
CA THR A 24 -26.75 8.67 11.92
C THR A 24 -25.52 7.79 12.08
N SER A 25 -25.51 6.79 12.98
CA SER A 25 -24.32 5.94 13.19
C SER A 25 -24.12 4.92 12.06
N ALA A 26 -25.18 4.20 11.64
CA ALA A 26 -25.08 3.19 10.58
C ALA A 26 -24.71 3.80 9.23
N ALA A 27 -25.30 4.95 8.87
CA ALA A 27 -25.00 5.63 7.61
C ALA A 27 -23.57 6.20 7.54
N ASN A 28 -22.94 6.48 8.69
CA ASN A 28 -21.53 6.89 8.74
C ASN A 28 -20.59 5.68 8.77
N ALA A 29 -20.97 4.58 9.42
CA ALA A 29 -20.14 3.36 9.46
C ALA A 29 -19.88 2.79 8.06
N ASP A 30 -20.94 2.61 7.26
CA ASP A 30 -20.86 2.10 5.88
C ASP A 30 -19.99 3.03 5.00
N ARG A 31 -20.04 4.34 5.23
CA ARG A 31 -19.25 5.32 4.47
C ARG A 31 -17.75 5.17 4.74
N CYS A 32 -17.36 4.83 5.96
CA CYS A 32 -15.95 4.76 6.36
C CYS A 32 -15.31 3.44 5.91
N GLU A 33 -16.06 2.34 5.94
CA GLU A 33 -15.62 1.04 5.41
C GLU A 33 -15.37 1.08 3.90
N ASN A 34 -16.26 1.75 3.16
CA ASN A 34 -16.14 1.88 1.70
C ASN A 34 -14.98 2.76 1.24
N ALA A 35 -14.43 3.60 2.12
CA ALA A 35 -13.50 4.66 1.73
C ALA A 35 -12.20 4.15 1.11
N ARG A 36 -11.76 2.93 1.47
CA ARG A 36 -10.57 2.28 0.86
C ARG A 36 -10.79 1.79 -0.57
N TYR A 37 -12.05 1.75 -1.03
CA TYR A 37 -12.42 1.26 -2.36
C TYR A 37 -12.95 2.37 -3.30
N GLU A 38 -13.13 3.59 -2.81
CA GLU A 38 -13.65 4.72 -3.59
C GLU A 38 -12.73 5.12 -4.75
N SER A 39 -11.41 4.97 -4.57
CA SER A 39 -10.40 5.21 -5.61
C SER A 39 -9.34 4.11 -5.56
N LYS A 40 -9.22 3.37 -6.66
CA LYS A 40 -8.27 2.26 -6.80
C LYS A 40 -7.08 2.72 -7.64
N PRO A 41 -5.85 2.75 -7.10
CA PRO A 41 -4.66 3.04 -7.90
C PRO A 41 -4.56 2.08 -9.08
N ARG A 42 -4.20 2.62 -10.24
CA ARG A 42 -4.10 1.86 -11.48
C ARG A 42 -2.72 1.25 -11.58
N LEU A 43 -2.65 -0.04 -11.90
CA LEU A 43 -1.42 -0.83 -11.88
C LEU A 43 -1.22 -1.59 -13.19
N PHE A 44 -0.01 -1.51 -13.73
CA PHE A 44 0.48 -2.33 -14.83
C PHE A 44 1.75 -3.05 -14.37
N VAL A 45 1.75 -4.39 -14.37
CA VAL A 45 2.87 -5.20 -13.89
C VAL A 45 3.74 -5.65 -15.07
N LEU A 46 5.06 -5.55 -14.93
CA LEU A 46 6.06 -6.13 -15.83
C LEU A 46 6.82 -7.22 -15.06
N THR A 47 6.57 -8.48 -15.39
CA THR A 47 7.12 -9.63 -14.64
C THR A 47 7.84 -10.61 -15.55
N ASP A 48 9.03 -11.04 -15.15
CA ASP A 48 9.78 -12.13 -15.77
C ASP A 48 9.52 -13.48 -15.09
N ILE A 49 8.29 -13.63 -14.55
CA ILE A 49 7.76 -14.79 -13.85
C ILE A 49 8.32 -16.13 -14.35
N SER A 50 8.59 -17.02 -13.40
CA SER A 50 9.27 -18.30 -13.59
C SER A 50 10.78 -18.19 -13.88
N ASN A 51 11.35 -16.99 -13.80
CA ASN A 51 12.78 -16.84 -13.53
C ASN A 51 13.10 -17.38 -12.14
N GLU A 52 12.44 -16.80 -11.13
CA GLU A 52 12.51 -17.20 -9.73
C GLU A 52 11.08 -17.43 -9.18
N PRO A 53 10.92 -18.16 -8.06
CA PRO A 53 9.61 -18.44 -7.51
C PRO A 53 8.87 -17.21 -6.95
N ASP A 54 9.57 -16.11 -6.69
CA ASP A 54 9.05 -14.94 -5.98
C ASP A 54 8.14 -14.04 -6.82
N ASP A 55 8.31 -13.93 -8.14
CA ASP A 55 7.31 -13.31 -9.02
C ASP A 55 5.94 -14.00 -8.87
N GLN A 56 5.95 -15.34 -8.82
CA GLN A 56 4.73 -16.14 -8.69
C GLN A 56 4.10 -15.96 -7.30
N MET A 57 4.92 -15.89 -6.24
CA MET A 57 4.46 -15.55 -4.90
C MET A 57 3.83 -14.14 -4.86
N SER A 58 4.49 -13.16 -5.50
CA SER A 58 4.04 -11.77 -5.58
C SER A 58 2.73 -11.65 -6.36
N LEU A 59 2.55 -12.45 -7.42
CA LEU A 59 1.30 -12.52 -8.17
C LEU A 59 0.15 -13.10 -7.33
N VAL A 60 0.40 -14.14 -6.53
CA VAL A 60 -0.62 -14.67 -5.60
C VAL A 60 -1.05 -13.58 -4.61
N ARG A 61 -0.11 -12.85 -3.99
CA ARG A 61 -0.45 -11.74 -3.08
C ARG A 61 -1.16 -10.60 -3.80
N LEU A 62 -0.74 -10.23 -5.00
CA LEU A 62 -1.39 -9.18 -5.78
C LEU A 62 -2.87 -9.52 -6.02
N LEU A 63 -3.19 -10.78 -6.35
CA LEU A 63 -4.56 -11.21 -6.62
C LEU A 63 -5.44 -11.20 -5.37
N THR A 64 -4.89 -11.45 -4.17
CA THR A 64 -5.65 -11.30 -2.92
C THR A 64 -5.87 -9.84 -2.50
N HIS A 65 -5.24 -8.89 -3.20
CA HIS A 65 -5.40 -7.45 -3.04
C HIS A 65 -6.06 -6.77 -4.24
N ALA A 66 -6.50 -7.55 -5.24
CA ALA A 66 -7.04 -7.00 -6.48
C ALA A 66 -8.35 -6.21 -6.29
N ASN A 67 -8.99 -6.31 -5.12
CA ASN A 67 -10.11 -5.46 -4.75
C ASN A 67 -9.73 -3.98 -4.51
N GLU A 68 -8.47 -3.68 -4.23
CA GLU A 68 -7.99 -2.31 -3.94
C GLU A 68 -7.25 -1.67 -5.11
N LEU A 69 -7.02 -2.42 -6.18
CA LEU A 69 -6.22 -2.00 -7.33
C LEU A 69 -7.02 -2.12 -8.61
N GLN A 70 -6.80 -1.18 -9.52
CA GLN A 70 -7.27 -1.31 -10.90
C GLN A 70 -6.13 -1.90 -11.73
N ILE A 71 -6.11 -3.22 -11.87
CA ILE A 71 -5.13 -3.91 -12.71
C ILE A 71 -5.45 -3.60 -14.18
N GLU A 72 -4.59 -2.81 -14.81
CA GLU A 72 -4.69 -2.43 -16.24
C GLU A 72 -3.92 -3.39 -17.15
N GLY A 73 -2.92 -4.07 -16.61
CA GLY A 73 -2.14 -5.07 -17.35
C GLY A 73 -1.22 -5.89 -16.47
N ILE A 74 -0.97 -7.13 -16.89
CA ILE A 74 0.11 -7.98 -16.40
C ILE A 74 0.86 -8.46 -17.63
N SER A 75 2.11 -8.04 -17.79
CA SER A 75 2.94 -8.39 -18.94
C SER A 75 4.04 -9.35 -18.53
N ALA A 76 4.14 -10.47 -19.26
CA ALA A 76 5.36 -11.26 -19.26
C ALA A 76 6.47 -10.48 -19.99
N VAL A 77 7.62 -10.31 -19.34
CA VAL A 77 8.81 -9.62 -19.86
C VAL A 77 10.06 -10.48 -19.68
N THR A 78 11.19 -9.99 -20.18
CA THR A 78 12.52 -10.55 -19.93
C THR A 78 13.27 -9.72 -18.90
N SER A 79 14.32 -10.28 -18.31
CA SER A 79 15.29 -9.59 -17.45
C SER A 79 16.70 -10.10 -17.74
N VAL A 80 17.69 -9.66 -16.98
CA VAL A 80 19.04 -10.23 -17.00
C VAL A 80 19.07 -11.70 -16.55
N TRP A 81 18.13 -12.11 -15.70
CA TRP A 81 18.02 -13.47 -15.17
C TRP A 81 17.21 -14.39 -16.09
N LYS A 82 16.29 -13.82 -16.88
CA LYS A 82 15.53 -14.52 -17.92
C LYS A 82 15.46 -13.69 -19.20
N ASN A 83 16.49 -13.81 -20.05
CA ASN A 83 16.79 -12.79 -21.06
C ASN A 83 16.24 -13.05 -22.48
N ASP A 84 15.65 -14.22 -22.74
CA ASP A 84 15.25 -14.65 -24.09
C ASP A 84 13.95 -15.46 -24.15
N SER A 85 13.17 -15.49 -23.05
CA SER A 85 11.92 -16.25 -22.97
C SER A 85 10.89 -15.59 -22.06
N LEU A 86 9.62 -15.92 -22.30
CA LEU A 86 8.45 -15.43 -21.55
C LEU A 86 7.67 -16.63 -21.01
N ASP A 87 6.95 -16.46 -19.91
CA ASP A 87 6.07 -17.51 -19.36
C ASP A 87 4.68 -16.97 -19.01
N LEU A 88 3.84 -16.84 -20.04
CA LEU A 88 2.44 -16.46 -19.87
C LEU A 88 1.62 -17.59 -19.24
N ASP A 89 2.02 -18.85 -19.46
CA ASP A 89 1.28 -20.00 -18.98
C ASP A 89 1.22 -20.02 -17.45
N THR A 90 2.34 -19.68 -16.78
CA THR A 90 2.37 -19.55 -15.31
C THR A 90 1.47 -18.40 -14.82
N ILE A 91 1.42 -17.26 -15.52
CA ILE A 91 0.48 -16.16 -15.18
C ILE A 91 -0.96 -16.65 -15.25
N PHE A 92 -1.35 -17.27 -16.37
CA PHE A 92 -2.70 -17.81 -16.53
C PHE A 92 -3.01 -18.94 -15.55
N TRP A 93 -2.02 -19.76 -15.20
CA TRP A 93 -2.16 -20.84 -14.23
C TRP A 93 -2.53 -20.29 -12.85
N VAL A 94 -1.80 -19.28 -12.35
CA VAL A 94 -2.10 -18.62 -11.07
C VAL A 94 -3.47 -17.92 -11.10
N ILE A 95 -3.80 -17.22 -12.19
CA ILE A 95 -5.13 -16.60 -12.36
C ILE A 95 -6.25 -17.65 -12.36
N GLY A 96 -6.00 -18.83 -12.93
CA GLY A 96 -6.91 -19.98 -12.86
C GLY A 96 -7.12 -20.48 -11.44
N GLY A 97 -6.08 -20.48 -10.59
CA GLY A 97 -6.20 -20.73 -9.16
C GLY A 97 -7.08 -19.70 -8.45
N TYR A 98 -6.87 -18.41 -8.79
CA TYR A 98 -7.66 -17.31 -8.25
C TYR A 98 -9.15 -17.39 -8.62
N ALA A 99 -9.49 -17.88 -9.82
CA ALA A 99 -10.87 -18.08 -10.25
C ALA A 99 -11.67 -18.98 -9.28
N ASN A 100 -11.02 -19.93 -8.63
CA ASN A 100 -11.65 -20.86 -7.70
C ASN A 100 -11.96 -20.25 -6.33
N VAL A 101 -11.43 -19.07 -6.02
CA VAL A 101 -11.54 -18.44 -4.70
C VAL A 101 -12.20 -17.06 -4.72
N THR A 102 -12.46 -16.47 -5.90
CA THR A 102 -13.06 -15.12 -6.03
C THR A 102 -14.40 -14.99 -5.30
N GLN A 103 -15.22 -16.06 -5.27
CA GLN A 103 -16.48 -16.04 -4.53
C GLN A 103 -16.27 -15.90 -3.02
N ASN A 104 -15.32 -16.65 -2.45
CA ASN A 104 -15.01 -16.58 -1.02
C ASN A 104 -14.35 -15.23 -0.68
N LEU A 105 -13.46 -14.72 -1.53
CA LEU A 105 -12.92 -13.37 -1.35
C LEU A 105 -14.03 -12.31 -1.33
N ASN A 106 -14.99 -12.40 -2.24
CA ASN A 106 -16.12 -11.46 -2.31
C ASN A 106 -17.12 -11.57 -1.14
N SER A 107 -17.09 -12.63 -0.33
CA SER A 107 -17.93 -12.71 0.87
C SER A 107 -17.33 -11.99 2.09
N ASN A 108 -16.08 -11.52 1.98
CA ASN A 108 -15.34 -10.83 3.05
C ASN A 108 -15.19 -9.32 2.79
N VAL A 109 -15.93 -8.78 1.82
CA VAL A 109 -15.82 -7.37 1.41
C VAL A 109 -17.19 -6.78 1.10
N PRO A 110 -17.38 -5.47 1.30
CA PRO A 110 -18.60 -4.78 0.89
C PRO A 110 -18.72 -4.71 -0.64
N GLU A 111 -19.89 -4.31 -1.15
CA GLU A 111 -20.16 -4.20 -2.60
C GLU A 111 -19.15 -3.27 -3.33
N SER A 112 -18.67 -2.22 -2.66
CA SER A 112 -17.64 -1.32 -3.22
C SER A 112 -16.27 -1.99 -3.37
N GLY A 113 -16.00 -3.01 -2.55
CA GLY A 113 -14.75 -3.75 -2.47
C GLY A 113 -14.74 -5.04 -3.28
N VAL A 114 -15.67 -5.24 -4.22
CA VAL A 114 -15.71 -6.45 -5.04
C VAL A 114 -14.40 -6.64 -5.81
N TYR A 115 -13.89 -7.86 -5.73
CA TYR A 115 -12.73 -8.35 -6.44
C TYR A 115 -13.01 -8.50 -7.95
N PRO A 116 -12.05 -8.16 -8.84
CA PRO A 116 -12.21 -8.40 -10.26
C PRO A 116 -12.30 -9.91 -10.55
N SER A 117 -13.10 -10.30 -11.54
CA SER A 117 -13.17 -11.71 -11.95
C SER A 117 -11.84 -12.17 -12.56
N ALA A 118 -11.52 -13.46 -12.43
CA ALA A 118 -10.35 -14.03 -13.07
C ALA A 118 -10.34 -13.82 -14.59
N GLU A 119 -11.50 -13.85 -15.25
CA GLU A 119 -11.64 -13.53 -16.68
C GLU A 119 -11.23 -12.08 -16.98
N ALA A 120 -11.65 -11.12 -16.15
CA ALA A 120 -11.27 -9.72 -16.31
C ALA A 120 -9.78 -9.47 -16.08
N VAL A 121 -9.14 -10.22 -15.18
CA VAL A 121 -7.68 -10.16 -14.98
C VAL A 121 -6.96 -10.83 -16.16
N ALA A 122 -7.39 -12.04 -16.55
CA ALA A 122 -6.82 -12.80 -17.66
C ALA A 122 -6.89 -12.05 -19.00
N SER A 123 -7.96 -11.29 -19.25
CA SER A 123 -8.11 -10.48 -20.46
C SER A 123 -7.11 -9.32 -20.55
N ARG A 124 -6.36 -9.06 -19.49
CA ARG A 124 -5.32 -8.02 -19.39
C ARG A 124 -3.92 -8.61 -19.25
N VAL A 125 -3.75 -9.88 -19.60
CA VAL A 125 -2.42 -10.50 -19.70
C VAL A 125 -1.86 -10.26 -21.10
N TYR A 126 -0.65 -9.71 -21.17
CA TYR A 126 0.01 -9.36 -22.42
C TYR A 126 1.42 -9.97 -22.49
N ALA A 127 1.97 -10.02 -23.70
CA ALA A 127 3.33 -10.47 -23.95
C ALA A 127 4.21 -9.27 -24.33
N GLY A 128 5.39 -9.16 -23.72
CA GLY A 128 6.48 -8.37 -24.30
C GLY A 128 7.15 -9.13 -25.46
N HIS A 129 8.36 -8.70 -25.81
CA HIS A 129 9.23 -9.49 -26.68
C HIS A 129 10.15 -10.40 -25.88
N PRO A 130 10.47 -11.62 -26.38
CA PRO A 130 11.42 -12.54 -25.75
C PRO A 130 12.88 -12.12 -26.07
N VAL A 131 13.22 -10.85 -25.86
CA VAL A 131 14.56 -10.30 -26.08
C VAL A 131 14.94 -9.34 -24.96
N TYR A 132 16.21 -9.38 -24.58
CA TYR A 132 16.74 -8.61 -23.48
C TYR A 132 16.69 -7.08 -23.69
N GLY A 133 15.95 -6.41 -22.82
CA GLY A 133 16.00 -4.95 -22.65
C GLY A 133 15.78 -4.19 -23.96
N LEU A 134 16.72 -3.31 -24.30
CA LEU A 134 16.65 -2.42 -25.46
C LEU A 134 16.64 -3.13 -26.82
N ALA A 135 16.97 -4.43 -26.89
CA ALA A 135 16.83 -5.19 -28.13
C ALA A 135 15.36 -5.21 -28.62
N ALA A 136 14.40 -5.02 -27.72
CA ALA A 136 12.98 -4.91 -28.06
C ALA A 136 12.66 -3.67 -28.92
N LEU A 137 13.49 -2.61 -28.86
CA LEU A 137 13.25 -1.36 -29.60
C LEU A 137 13.51 -1.46 -31.11
N ASP A 138 14.18 -2.53 -31.55
CA ASP A 138 14.43 -2.84 -32.97
C ASP A 138 13.27 -3.64 -33.61
N LEU A 139 12.27 -4.02 -32.82
CA LEU A 139 11.08 -4.75 -33.25
C LEU A 139 9.88 -3.81 -33.35
N GLU A 140 8.83 -4.28 -34.01
CA GLU A 140 7.52 -3.61 -33.93
C GLU A 140 6.98 -3.66 -32.49
N PRO A 141 6.24 -2.63 -32.02
CA PRO A 141 5.73 -2.58 -30.65
C PRO A 141 4.97 -3.86 -30.26
N SER A 142 5.36 -4.45 -29.13
CA SER A 142 4.66 -5.62 -28.57
C SER A 142 3.21 -5.32 -28.18
N ASN A 143 2.36 -6.35 -28.08
CA ASN A 143 1.00 -6.18 -27.57
C ASN A 143 0.99 -5.62 -26.14
N ALA A 144 1.97 -5.97 -25.30
CA ALA A 144 2.12 -5.37 -23.99
C ALA A 144 2.43 -3.87 -24.05
N SER A 145 3.36 -3.43 -24.91
CA SER A 145 3.68 -2.00 -25.04
C SER A 145 2.49 -1.18 -25.52
N LEU A 146 1.72 -1.70 -26.47
CA LEU A 146 0.51 -1.04 -26.98
C LEU A 146 -0.60 -1.02 -25.93
N ALA A 147 -0.75 -2.11 -25.16
CA ALA A 147 -1.67 -2.15 -24.03
C ALA A 147 -1.31 -1.13 -22.95
N LEU A 148 -0.02 -0.98 -22.62
CA LEU A 148 0.47 0.03 -21.69
C LEU A 148 0.16 1.45 -22.20
N VAL A 149 0.46 1.74 -23.47
CA VAL A 149 0.11 3.04 -24.09
C VAL A 149 -1.39 3.33 -24.00
N ASN A 150 -2.22 2.35 -24.39
CA ASN A 150 -3.67 2.49 -24.37
C ASN A 150 -4.20 2.70 -22.95
N ALA A 151 -3.69 1.94 -21.97
CA ALA A 151 -4.05 2.13 -20.57
C ALA A 151 -3.66 3.54 -20.10
N THR A 152 -2.44 4.00 -20.36
CA THR A 152 -2.02 5.35 -19.98
C THR A 152 -2.89 6.43 -20.62
N ASP A 153 -3.36 6.25 -21.86
CA ASP A 153 -4.22 7.23 -22.54
C ASP A 153 -5.69 7.19 -22.13
N ALA A 154 -6.17 6.06 -21.61
CA ALA A 154 -7.57 5.88 -21.24
C ALA A 154 -8.01 6.72 -20.02
N SER A 155 -7.08 7.31 -19.26
CA SER A 155 -7.40 8.11 -18.07
C SER A 155 -6.37 9.20 -17.81
N SER A 156 -6.80 10.28 -17.16
CA SER A 156 -5.92 11.30 -16.58
C SER A 156 -5.27 10.85 -15.27
N GLU A 157 -5.83 9.83 -14.63
CA GLU A 157 -5.31 9.30 -13.36
C GLU A 157 -3.98 8.57 -13.57
N PRO A 158 -3.09 8.64 -12.56
CA PRO A 158 -1.86 7.88 -12.51
C PRO A 158 -1.96 6.43 -12.97
N LEU A 159 -1.03 6.00 -13.82
CA LEU A 159 -0.75 4.59 -14.05
C LEU A 159 0.60 4.22 -13.44
N TRP A 160 0.55 3.37 -12.41
CA TRP A 160 1.74 2.78 -11.80
C TRP A 160 2.22 1.58 -12.61
N VAL A 161 3.51 1.57 -12.93
CA VAL A 161 4.20 0.48 -13.60
C VAL A 161 5.13 -0.17 -12.58
N SER A 162 4.76 -1.35 -12.11
CA SER A 162 5.60 -2.15 -11.21
C SER A 162 6.45 -3.08 -12.04
N ALA A 163 7.76 -2.85 -12.05
CA ALA A 163 8.73 -3.64 -12.80
C ALA A 163 9.42 -4.63 -11.87
N TRP A 164 8.93 -5.86 -11.91
CA TRP A 164 9.45 -7.03 -11.19
C TRP A 164 10.68 -7.54 -11.93
N GLY A 165 10.59 -7.69 -13.26
CA GLY A 165 11.71 -8.01 -14.15
C GLY A 165 12.33 -6.81 -14.86
N GLY A 166 12.56 -6.96 -16.16
CA GLY A 166 13.02 -5.88 -17.03
C GLY A 166 11.95 -4.82 -17.33
N THR A 167 12.38 -3.72 -17.91
CA THR A 167 11.52 -2.57 -18.27
C THR A 167 11.43 -2.38 -19.78
N ASN A 168 11.77 -3.40 -20.57
CA ASN A 168 11.71 -3.38 -22.03
C ASN A 168 10.35 -2.94 -22.58
N VAL A 169 9.23 -3.43 -22.05
CA VAL A 169 7.88 -3.03 -22.46
C VAL A 169 7.60 -1.55 -22.20
N LEU A 170 8.07 -1.01 -21.08
CA LEU A 170 7.96 0.43 -20.79
C LEU A 170 8.83 1.24 -21.76
N ALA A 171 10.05 0.79 -22.04
CA ALA A 171 10.92 1.45 -23.02
C ALA A 171 10.32 1.42 -24.43
N GLU A 172 9.71 0.30 -24.85
CA GLU A 172 8.97 0.19 -26.11
C GLU A 172 7.83 1.21 -26.17
N ALA A 173 6.99 1.27 -25.13
CA ALA A 173 5.87 2.20 -25.06
C ALA A 173 6.33 3.67 -25.16
N LEU A 174 7.35 4.04 -24.38
CA LEU A 174 7.91 5.39 -24.38
C LEU A 174 8.57 5.75 -25.74
N ASN A 175 9.34 4.84 -26.32
CA ASN A 175 9.97 5.00 -27.64
C ASN A 175 8.92 5.12 -28.75
N TYR A 176 7.86 4.30 -28.70
CA TYR A 176 6.76 4.35 -29.66
C TYR A 176 6.01 5.69 -29.57
N VAL A 177 5.66 6.14 -28.36
CA VAL A 177 5.01 7.44 -28.14
C VAL A 177 5.89 8.58 -28.63
N GLN A 178 7.18 8.59 -28.27
CA GLN A 178 8.12 9.63 -28.69
C GLN A 178 8.27 9.71 -30.22
N LYS A 179 8.24 8.57 -30.93
CA LYS A 179 8.33 8.53 -32.40
C LYS A 179 7.01 8.89 -33.10
N SER A 180 5.87 8.69 -32.45
CA SER A 180 4.54 8.83 -33.06
C SER A 180 3.80 10.12 -32.69
N ARG A 181 4.25 10.85 -31.67
CA ARG A 181 3.59 12.05 -31.14
C ARG A 181 4.50 13.27 -31.10
N SER A 182 3.94 14.44 -30.85
CA SER A 182 4.73 15.65 -30.58
C SER A 182 5.50 15.54 -29.26
N ALA A 183 6.45 16.45 -29.04
CA ALA A 183 7.20 16.53 -27.79
C ALA A 183 6.27 16.84 -26.60
N GLU A 184 5.28 17.71 -26.80
CA GLU A 184 4.29 18.09 -25.79
C GLU A 184 3.36 16.92 -25.44
N GLU A 185 2.89 16.18 -26.46
CA GLU A 185 2.06 14.99 -26.26
C GLU A 185 2.84 13.86 -25.58
N THR A 186 4.14 13.72 -25.89
CA THR A 186 5.03 12.77 -25.22
C THR A 186 5.24 13.16 -23.75
N ALA A 187 5.47 14.44 -23.46
CA ALA A 187 5.61 14.92 -22.09
C ALA A 187 4.33 14.69 -21.27
N ALA A 188 3.15 14.98 -21.84
CA ALA A 188 1.86 14.72 -21.21
C ALA A 188 1.61 13.21 -21.00
N PHE A 189 2.11 12.34 -21.88
CA PHE A 189 2.08 10.90 -21.67
C PHE A 189 2.96 10.47 -20.49
N VAL A 190 4.19 10.97 -20.43
CA VAL A 190 5.17 10.68 -19.35
C VAL A 190 4.67 11.13 -17.99
N GLU A 191 4.01 12.30 -17.90
CA GLU A 191 3.45 12.85 -16.65
C GLU A 191 2.38 11.94 -16.02
N LYS A 192 1.72 11.10 -16.81
CA LYS A 192 0.72 10.14 -16.31
C LYS A 192 1.33 8.86 -15.73
N LEU A 193 2.60 8.60 -15.98
CA LEU A 193 3.28 7.36 -15.57
C LEU A 193 4.03 7.52 -14.25
N ARG A 194 3.93 6.50 -13.41
CA ARG A 194 4.74 6.31 -12.20
C ARG A 194 5.40 4.95 -12.30
N VAL A 195 6.69 4.85 -12.03
CA VAL A 195 7.40 3.57 -12.10
C VAL A 195 7.95 3.22 -10.74
N TYR A 196 7.79 1.96 -10.36
CA TYR A 196 8.57 1.35 -9.29
C TYR A 196 9.32 0.17 -9.90
N SER A 197 10.64 0.27 -10.00
CA SER A 197 11.50 -0.83 -10.44
C SER A 197 12.25 -1.49 -9.28
N ILE A 198 12.20 -2.82 -9.26
CA ILE A 198 13.01 -3.66 -8.40
C ILE A 198 14.44 -3.71 -8.98
N SER A 199 15.24 -2.71 -8.61
CA SER A 199 16.68 -2.60 -8.92
C SER A 199 17.09 -2.58 -10.40
N ASP A 200 16.23 -2.18 -11.35
CA ASP A 200 16.52 -2.16 -12.81
C ASP A 200 17.17 -3.48 -13.30
N GLN A 201 16.37 -4.45 -13.75
CA GLN A 201 16.89 -5.77 -14.12
C GLN A 201 17.29 -5.92 -15.61
N ASP A 202 17.34 -4.83 -16.36
CA ASP A 202 17.82 -4.82 -17.75
C ASP A 202 18.51 -3.50 -18.11
N ASN A 203 18.96 -3.38 -19.37
CA ASN A 203 19.55 -2.14 -19.86
C ASN A 203 18.51 -1.08 -20.28
N ALA A 204 17.21 -1.38 -20.20
CA ALA A 204 16.14 -0.45 -20.55
C ALA A 204 15.88 0.55 -19.41
N GLY A 205 15.96 0.15 -18.14
CA GLY A 205 15.74 1.03 -16.98
C GLY A 205 16.66 2.26 -16.98
N PRO A 206 18.00 2.08 -17.06
CA PRO A 206 18.93 3.20 -17.20
C PRO A 206 18.69 4.07 -18.45
N TRP A 207 18.27 3.46 -19.57
CA TRP A 207 17.94 4.20 -20.79
C TRP A 207 16.69 5.07 -20.61
N ILE A 208 15.64 4.54 -19.97
CA ILE A 208 14.41 5.28 -19.66
C ILE A 208 14.75 6.50 -18.79
N ARG A 209 15.51 6.29 -17.71
CA ARG A 209 15.93 7.37 -16.80
C ARG A 209 16.78 8.44 -17.49
N ALA A 210 17.56 8.07 -18.50
CA ALA A 210 18.36 9.01 -19.28
C ALA A 210 17.56 9.79 -20.33
N ASN A 211 16.53 9.19 -20.94
CA ASN A 211 15.79 9.78 -22.06
C ASN A 211 14.47 10.44 -21.65
N PHE A 212 13.90 10.05 -20.51
CA PHE A 212 12.67 10.60 -19.93
C PHE A 212 12.90 11.05 -18.49
N PRO A 213 13.81 12.01 -18.25
CA PRO A 213 14.26 12.36 -16.90
C PRO A 213 13.13 12.91 -16.01
N SER A 214 12.05 13.45 -16.58
CA SER A 214 10.88 13.92 -15.82
C SER A 214 9.95 12.80 -15.35
N LEU A 215 10.16 11.55 -15.79
CA LEU A 215 9.34 10.41 -15.37
C LEU A 215 9.53 10.16 -13.87
N PHE A 216 8.42 10.03 -13.15
CA PHE A 216 8.41 9.59 -11.76
C PHE A 216 8.89 8.13 -11.71
N TYR A 217 10.06 7.90 -11.13
CA TYR A 217 10.76 6.61 -11.19
C TYR A 217 11.42 6.26 -9.87
N ILE A 218 10.81 5.35 -9.10
CA ILE A 218 11.38 4.75 -7.89
C ILE A 218 12.30 3.60 -8.28
N VAL A 219 13.54 3.64 -7.80
CA VAL A 219 14.53 2.57 -8.05
C VAL A 219 15.63 2.52 -7.00
N SER A 220 16.00 1.30 -6.61
CA SER A 220 17.23 1.03 -5.88
C SER A 220 18.45 1.07 -6.82
N ILE A 221 19.19 2.18 -6.83
CA ILE A 221 20.41 2.32 -7.63
C ILE A 221 21.62 1.81 -6.83
N HIS A 222 22.22 0.74 -7.30
CA HIS A 222 23.47 0.18 -6.77
C HIS A 222 24.29 -0.42 -7.92
N ALA A 223 25.53 -0.84 -7.66
CA ALA A 223 26.27 -1.62 -8.65
C ALA A 223 25.50 -2.92 -8.95
N PHE A 224 25.47 -3.33 -10.22
CA PHE A 224 24.65 -4.47 -10.64
C PHE A 224 24.98 -5.72 -9.82
N GLY A 225 23.96 -6.38 -9.27
CA GLY A 225 24.09 -7.55 -8.39
C GLY A 225 24.35 -7.26 -6.90
N GLU A 226 24.66 -6.02 -6.51
CA GLU A 226 24.82 -5.61 -5.10
C GLU A 226 23.46 -5.34 -4.43
N TYR A 227 22.55 -6.32 -4.49
CA TYR A 227 21.17 -6.19 -4.02
C TYR A 227 21.05 -5.97 -2.52
N ASN A 228 22.07 -6.31 -1.73
CA ASN A 228 22.12 -5.99 -0.28
C ASN A 228 21.92 -4.49 0.02
N GLN A 229 22.13 -3.61 -0.96
CA GLN A 229 21.88 -2.17 -0.84
C GLN A 229 20.44 -1.77 -1.16
N ALA A 230 19.64 -2.66 -1.72
CA ALA A 230 18.29 -2.37 -2.17
C ALA A 230 17.27 -2.40 -1.04
N THR A 231 16.33 -1.45 -1.08
CA THR A 231 15.30 -1.31 -0.04
C THR A 231 14.38 -2.53 0.01
N TRP A 232 14.04 -3.10 -1.15
CA TRP A 232 13.06 -4.19 -1.30
C TRP A 232 13.42 -5.46 -0.52
N LEU A 233 14.70 -5.70 -0.20
CA LEU A 233 15.10 -6.82 0.67
C LEU A 233 14.45 -6.77 2.06
N GLY A 234 13.98 -5.60 2.51
CA GLY A 234 13.23 -5.46 3.76
C GLY A 234 11.94 -6.28 3.80
N ILE A 235 11.41 -6.74 2.65
CA ILE A 235 10.20 -7.58 2.61
C ILE A 235 10.37 -8.85 3.44
N SER A 236 11.49 -9.57 3.27
CA SER A 236 11.65 -10.91 3.86
C SER A 236 13.10 -11.36 4.11
N SER A 237 14.12 -10.62 3.63
CA SER A 237 15.51 -11.03 3.86
C SER A 237 15.93 -10.88 5.32
N ASP A 238 16.95 -11.64 5.72
CA ASP A 238 17.72 -11.46 6.96
C ASP A 238 18.72 -10.29 6.83
N VAL A 239 18.21 -9.16 6.34
CA VAL A 239 18.86 -7.85 6.45
C VAL A 239 18.56 -7.30 7.84
N ASP A 240 19.49 -6.56 8.42
CA ASP A 240 19.35 -6.05 9.79
C ASP A 240 19.06 -7.17 10.83
N THR A 241 19.84 -8.26 10.82
CA THR A 241 19.63 -9.45 11.69
C THR A 241 19.30 -9.07 13.14
N GLY A 242 18.16 -9.57 13.63
CA GLY A 242 17.58 -9.23 14.94
C GLY A 242 16.54 -8.10 14.92
N GLY A 243 16.47 -7.36 13.81
CA GLY A 243 15.53 -6.27 13.57
C GLY A 243 14.12 -6.79 13.32
N PRO A 244 13.84 -7.31 12.11
CA PRO A 244 12.51 -7.80 11.78
C PRO A 244 12.24 -9.25 12.19
N ASP A 245 10.97 -9.60 12.29
CA ASP A 245 10.55 -10.99 12.54
C ASP A 245 10.85 -11.86 11.31
N ALA A 246 11.76 -12.81 11.45
CA ALA A 246 12.11 -13.78 10.41
C ALA A 246 11.18 -15.00 10.41
N SER A 247 10.45 -15.25 11.52
CA SER A 247 9.60 -16.43 11.64
C SER A 247 8.38 -16.36 10.72
N ILE A 248 7.80 -15.17 10.55
CA ILE A 248 6.60 -14.90 9.74
C ILE A 248 6.86 -14.79 8.23
N VAL A 249 8.08 -15.08 7.79
CA VAL A 249 8.49 -15.16 6.38
C VAL A 249 9.17 -16.50 6.07
N SER A 250 9.12 -17.45 7.01
CA SER A 250 9.68 -18.80 6.83
C SER A 250 8.75 -19.71 6.02
N ASN A 251 9.31 -20.74 5.37
CA ASN A 251 8.50 -21.75 4.69
C ASN A 251 7.50 -22.45 5.64
N ASP A 252 7.87 -22.66 6.90
CA ASP A 252 6.97 -23.28 7.89
C ASP A 252 5.74 -22.40 8.15
N TRP A 253 5.95 -21.11 8.40
CA TRP A 253 4.86 -20.15 8.58
C TRP A 253 4.02 -20.01 7.30
N LEU A 254 4.67 -19.98 6.13
CA LEU A 254 3.97 -19.91 4.86
C LEU A 254 3.14 -21.16 4.60
N GLN A 255 3.62 -22.33 4.98
CA GLN A 255 2.88 -23.57 4.86
C GLN A 255 1.61 -23.58 5.70
N GLU A 256 1.65 -22.94 6.87
CA GLU A 256 0.51 -22.85 7.79
C GLU A 256 -0.50 -21.77 7.38
N HIS A 257 -0.02 -20.60 6.92
CA HIS A 257 -0.87 -19.41 6.80
C HIS A 257 -1.12 -18.94 5.37
N VAL A 258 -0.27 -19.31 4.41
CA VAL A 258 -0.36 -18.82 3.02
C VAL A 258 -0.63 -19.95 2.03
N ARG A 259 0.06 -21.08 2.13
CA ARG A 259 -0.11 -22.24 1.23
C ARG A 259 -1.32 -23.09 1.61
N ILE A 260 -2.44 -22.41 1.82
CA ILE A 260 -3.72 -22.98 2.21
C ILE A 260 -4.74 -22.85 1.07
N GLY A 261 -5.61 -23.84 0.96
CA GLY A 261 -6.69 -23.82 -0.02
C GLY A 261 -6.26 -23.86 -1.49
N PRO A 262 -7.21 -23.63 -2.41
CA PRO A 262 -6.95 -23.72 -3.84
C PRO A 262 -5.94 -22.69 -4.36
N LEU A 263 -5.98 -21.44 -3.88
CA LEU A 263 -5.02 -20.42 -4.33
C LEU A 263 -3.63 -20.63 -3.71
N GLY A 264 -3.56 -21.06 -2.45
CA GLY A 264 -2.28 -21.28 -1.77
C GLY A 264 -1.41 -22.38 -2.41
N SER A 265 -2.00 -23.35 -3.14
CA SER A 265 -1.21 -24.34 -3.89
C SER A 265 -0.39 -23.74 -5.04
N TYR A 266 -0.66 -22.50 -5.42
CA TYR A 266 0.08 -21.73 -6.41
C TYR A 266 1.15 -20.82 -5.79
N TYR A 267 1.34 -20.88 -4.47
CA TYR A 267 2.39 -20.16 -3.78
C TYR A 267 3.59 -21.10 -3.52
N PRO A 268 4.68 -21.02 -4.31
CA PRO A 268 5.76 -22.00 -4.27
C PRO A 268 6.64 -21.89 -3.01
N ASP A 269 7.55 -22.86 -2.85
CA ASP A 269 8.61 -22.80 -1.83
C ASP A 269 9.62 -21.70 -2.11
N ILE A 270 10.14 -21.09 -1.04
CA ILE A 270 11.20 -20.08 -1.15
C ILE A 270 12.47 -20.74 -1.67
N ALA A 271 13.04 -20.20 -2.75
CA ALA A 271 14.35 -20.59 -3.28
C ALA A 271 15.48 -19.62 -2.87
N TYR A 272 15.23 -18.31 -2.95
CA TYR A 272 16.21 -17.26 -2.64
C TYR A 272 15.64 -16.25 -1.63
N ILE A 273 14.68 -15.44 -2.09
CA ILE A 273 13.92 -14.51 -1.26
C ILE A 273 12.42 -14.81 -1.43
N MET A 274 11.64 -14.49 -0.39
CA MET A 274 10.18 -14.47 -0.49
C MET A 274 9.75 -13.12 -1.04
N GLU A 275 9.06 -13.12 -2.18
CA GLU A 275 8.34 -11.96 -2.73
C GLU A 275 9.21 -10.69 -2.87
N GLY A 276 10.36 -10.79 -3.54
CA GLY A 276 11.25 -9.65 -3.77
C GLY A 276 10.55 -8.47 -4.45
N ASP A 277 9.53 -8.76 -5.27
CA ASP A 277 8.83 -7.77 -6.07
C ASP A 277 7.60 -7.13 -5.43
N THR A 278 7.01 -7.79 -4.44
CA THR A 278 5.81 -7.33 -3.73
C THR A 278 5.90 -5.88 -3.22
N PRO A 279 7.04 -5.37 -2.71
CA PRO A 279 7.17 -3.95 -2.33
C PRO A 279 6.72 -2.94 -3.39
N SER A 280 6.86 -3.29 -4.68
CA SER A 280 6.50 -2.43 -5.80
C SER A 280 5.01 -2.09 -5.93
N PHE A 281 4.13 -2.84 -5.26
CA PHE A 281 2.69 -2.55 -5.21
C PHE A 281 2.14 -2.38 -3.78
N LEU A 282 2.85 -2.80 -2.74
CA LEU A 282 2.38 -2.61 -1.35
C LEU A 282 2.15 -1.13 -0.99
N GLY A 283 2.95 -0.22 -1.58
CA GLY A 283 2.77 1.23 -1.41
C GLY A 283 1.50 1.79 -2.05
N LEU A 284 0.80 1.00 -2.87
CA LEU A 284 -0.47 1.36 -3.52
C LEU A 284 -1.69 0.95 -2.70
N LEU A 285 -1.53 0.07 -1.72
CA LEU A 285 -2.63 -0.42 -0.90
C LEU A 285 -3.18 0.70 -0.01
N GLN A 286 -4.49 0.77 0.13
CA GLN A 286 -5.19 1.88 0.77
C GLN A 286 -5.37 1.62 2.27
N ASN A 287 -4.26 1.44 2.99
CA ASN A 287 -4.23 1.14 4.43
C ASN A 287 -4.23 2.38 5.34
N GLY A 288 -4.29 3.59 4.76
CA GLY A 288 -4.28 4.87 5.47
C GLY A 288 -2.89 5.38 5.91
N LEU A 289 -1.83 4.59 5.70
CA LEU A 289 -0.43 4.99 5.89
C LEU A 289 0.18 5.47 4.58
N ASN A 290 -0.09 4.72 3.53
CA ASN A 290 0.46 4.90 2.20
C ASN A 290 -0.07 6.17 1.53
N THR A 291 0.78 6.80 0.71
CA THR A 291 0.37 7.86 -0.20
C THR A 291 1.23 7.73 -1.45
N PRO A 292 0.76 7.04 -2.51
CA PRO A 292 1.61 6.63 -3.64
C PRO A 292 2.39 7.77 -4.29
N GLU A 293 1.75 8.93 -4.47
CA GLU A 293 2.36 10.11 -5.09
C GLU A 293 3.44 10.79 -4.21
N HIS A 294 3.64 10.31 -2.98
CA HIS A 294 4.63 10.82 -2.03
C HIS A 294 5.55 9.70 -1.50
N PRO A 295 6.50 9.19 -2.31
CA PRO A 295 7.44 8.15 -1.88
C PRO A 295 8.26 8.56 -0.67
N GLU A 296 8.47 9.86 -0.47
CA GLU A 296 9.23 10.42 0.64
C GLU A 296 8.52 10.33 1.98
N TRP A 297 7.22 10.01 1.97
CA TRP A 297 6.40 9.87 3.18
C TRP A 297 6.52 8.49 3.84
N GLY A 298 6.96 7.48 3.08
CA GLY A 298 7.12 6.10 3.54
C GLY A 298 5.79 5.36 3.69
N GLY A 299 5.88 4.03 3.64
CA GLY A 299 4.74 3.14 3.74
C GLY A 299 5.18 1.69 3.55
N TRP A 300 4.24 0.78 3.29
CA TRP A 300 4.54 -0.65 3.15
C TRP A 300 5.47 -0.97 1.95
N GLY A 301 5.47 -0.13 0.91
CA GLY A 301 6.41 -0.23 -0.22
C GLY A 301 7.80 0.38 0.03
N GLY A 302 8.06 0.90 1.23
CA GLY A 302 9.30 1.58 1.58
C GLY A 302 9.19 3.10 1.51
N ARG A 303 10.34 3.78 1.67
CA ARG A 303 10.47 5.23 1.55
C ARG A 303 11.60 5.59 0.60
N TYR A 304 11.39 6.63 -0.21
CA TYR A 304 12.33 7.06 -1.24
C TYR A 304 12.36 8.58 -1.37
N LYS A 305 13.51 9.16 -1.69
CA LYS A 305 13.64 10.61 -1.96
C LYS A 305 14.25 10.83 -3.32
N LEU A 306 13.99 12.00 -3.91
CA LEU A 306 14.65 12.41 -5.15
C LEU A 306 16.17 12.26 -5.01
N VAL A 307 16.79 11.60 -5.99
CA VAL A 307 18.25 11.47 -6.06
C VAL A 307 18.93 12.82 -6.33
N ASP A 308 18.18 13.76 -6.90
CA ASP A 308 18.59 15.12 -7.18
C ASP A 308 17.62 16.13 -6.56
N ALA A 309 18.12 16.94 -5.63
CA ALA A 309 17.34 17.96 -4.94
C ALA A 309 16.90 19.12 -5.86
N SER A 310 17.47 19.25 -7.06
CA SER A 310 17.07 20.29 -8.01
C SER A 310 15.70 20.02 -8.65
N GLY A 311 15.22 18.77 -8.61
CA GLY A 311 14.00 18.34 -9.28
C GLY A 311 14.13 18.20 -10.80
N LEU A 312 15.34 18.30 -11.37
CA LEU A 312 15.57 18.10 -12.81
C LEU A 312 15.30 16.65 -13.25
N THR A 313 15.40 15.70 -12.33
CA THR A 313 15.03 14.29 -12.58
C THR A 313 13.95 13.85 -11.60
N GLY A 314 12.95 13.11 -12.07
CA GLY A 314 11.92 12.44 -11.27
C GLY A 314 12.36 11.11 -10.67
N ILE A 315 13.67 10.90 -10.49
CA ILE A 315 14.23 9.64 -10.01
C ILE A 315 14.27 9.66 -8.48
N PHE A 316 13.64 8.68 -7.86
CA PHE A 316 13.62 8.47 -6.42
C PHE A 316 14.51 7.28 -6.04
N GLY A 317 15.40 7.49 -5.08
CA GLY A 317 16.33 6.49 -4.57
C GLY A 317 16.11 6.16 -3.09
N ASN A 318 16.78 5.11 -2.66
CA ASN A 318 16.69 4.56 -1.30
C ASN A 318 17.01 5.61 -0.23
N VAL A 319 16.31 5.54 0.90
CA VAL A 319 16.61 6.32 2.12
C VAL A 319 16.54 5.42 3.34
N ALA A 320 17.22 5.80 4.42
CA ALA A 320 17.23 5.03 5.66
C ALA A 320 16.20 5.54 6.67
N ASP A 321 15.54 4.60 7.35
CA ASP A 321 14.62 4.84 8.47
C ASP A 321 15.25 4.41 9.79
N LEU A 322 14.86 5.10 10.88
CA LEU A 322 15.16 4.65 12.23
C LEU A 322 13.98 3.83 12.76
N SER A 323 14.26 2.62 13.26
CA SER A 323 13.26 1.80 13.94
C SER A 323 13.90 0.92 15.01
N GLU A 324 13.09 0.47 15.96
CA GLU A 324 13.49 -0.55 16.91
C GLU A 324 13.24 -1.94 16.32
N GLY A 325 14.18 -2.85 16.55
CA GLY A 325 14.09 -4.25 16.21
C GLY A 325 13.42 -5.07 17.31
N MET A 326 13.04 -6.31 16.99
CA MET A 326 12.53 -7.28 17.97
C MET A 326 13.55 -7.59 19.07
N ASP A 327 14.85 -7.45 18.80
CA ASP A 327 15.91 -7.60 19.78
C ASP A 327 16.10 -6.39 20.72
N GLY A 328 15.24 -5.37 20.59
CA GLY A 328 15.27 -4.13 21.37
C GLY A 328 16.40 -3.17 20.98
N LYS A 329 17.09 -3.41 19.85
CA LYS A 329 18.12 -2.49 19.34
C LYS A 329 17.53 -1.52 18.32
N THR A 330 18.17 -0.36 18.21
CA THR A 330 17.86 0.62 17.18
C THR A 330 18.62 0.32 15.89
N TYR A 331 17.89 0.27 14.78
CA TYR A 331 18.40 0.10 13.44
C TYR A 331 18.23 1.38 12.63
N PHE A 332 19.19 1.67 11.75
CA PHE A 332 19.14 2.78 10.81
C PHE A 332 19.61 2.30 9.44
N SER A 333 18.68 1.83 8.61
CA SER A 333 18.98 1.29 7.28
C SER A 333 17.85 1.61 6.30
N GLN A 334 18.12 1.42 5.01
CA GLN A 334 17.11 1.49 3.97
C GLN A 334 16.08 0.36 4.06
N HIS A 335 16.50 -0.82 4.52
CA HIS A 335 15.63 -1.98 4.69
C HIS A 335 14.56 -1.71 5.77
N THR A 336 14.93 -0.95 6.80
CA THR A 336 14.03 -0.52 7.87
C THR A 336 12.81 0.22 7.34
N SER A 337 12.91 0.90 6.20
CA SER A 337 11.77 1.59 5.61
C SER A 337 10.64 0.64 5.15
N ILE A 338 10.93 -0.65 4.98
CA ILE A 338 9.94 -1.71 4.72
C ILE A 338 9.73 -2.59 5.95
N TRP A 339 10.79 -3.19 6.49
CA TRP A 339 10.63 -4.29 7.46
C TRP A 339 9.99 -3.86 8.77
N ARG A 340 10.02 -2.57 9.10
CA ARG A 340 9.28 -2.01 10.25
C ARG A 340 7.76 -2.24 10.18
N TRP A 341 7.24 -2.54 8.98
CA TRP A 341 5.83 -2.85 8.72
C TRP A 341 5.56 -4.35 8.53
N ARG A 342 6.57 -5.21 8.72
CA ARG A 342 6.51 -6.62 8.30
C ARG A 342 5.35 -7.39 8.90
N SER A 343 5.14 -7.27 10.20
CA SER A 343 4.01 -7.95 10.84
C SER A 343 2.68 -7.52 10.23
N ALA A 344 2.46 -6.22 10.02
CA ALA A 344 1.22 -5.71 9.47
C ALA A 344 0.92 -6.24 8.06
N PHE A 345 1.88 -6.14 7.12
CA PHE A 345 1.64 -6.63 5.75
C PHE A 345 1.65 -8.16 5.63
N GLN A 346 2.30 -8.89 6.55
CA GLN A 346 2.27 -10.36 6.57
C GLN A 346 0.97 -10.89 7.14
N TYR A 347 0.46 -10.28 8.21
CA TYR A 347 -0.80 -10.67 8.83
C TYR A 347 -2.00 -10.31 7.95
N ASP A 348 -1.97 -9.16 7.27
CA ASP A 348 -2.93 -8.85 6.21
C ASP A 348 -2.93 -9.94 5.12
N PHE A 349 -1.76 -10.38 4.65
CA PHE A 349 -1.70 -11.42 3.62
C PHE A 349 -2.24 -12.77 4.13
N ALA A 350 -1.89 -13.17 5.36
CA ALA A 350 -2.44 -14.37 5.99
C ALA A 350 -3.96 -14.30 6.11
N ALA A 351 -4.53 -13.19 6.59
CA ALA A 351 -5.97 -13.02 6.70
C ALA A 351 -6.66 -13.12 5.33
N ARG A 352 -6.10 -12.49 4.30
CA ARG A 352 -6.64 -12.59 2.94
C ARG A 352 -6.52 -14.00 2.35
N MET A 353 -5.49 -14.75 2.70
CA MET A 353 -5.41 -16.18 2.34
C MET A 353 -6.48 -16.99 3.09
N GLN A 354 -6.80 -16.66 4.35
CA GLN A 354 -7.95 -17.26 5.06
C GLN A 354 -9.28 -16.93 4.38
N TRP A 355 -9.44 -15.72 3.83
CA TRP A 355 -10.64 -15.36 3.05
C TRP A 355 -10.84 -16.27 1.83
N THR A 356 -9.77 -16.87 1.29
CA THR A 356 -9.87 -17.78 0.14
C THR A 356 -10.48 -19.14 0.47
N VAL A 357 -10.50 -19.56 1.75
CA VAL A 357 -10.93 -20.90 2.19
C VAL A 357 -12.29 -20.93 2.90
N ASN A 358 -13.07 -19.84 2.83
CA ASN A 358 -14.39 -19.70 3.45
C ASN A 358 -14.35 -20.00 4.97
N ALA A 359 -13.38 -19.39 5.66
CA ALA A 359 -13.28 -19.48 7.11
C ALA A 359 -14.50 -18.81 7.77
N THR A 360 -15.09 -19.47 8.78
CA THR A 360 -16.27 -18.96 9.50
C THR A 360 -15.96 -17.83 10.49
N ASP A 361 -14.69 -17.56 10.72
CA ASP A 361 -14.16 -16.56 11.65
C ASP A 361 -12.98 -15.82 10.99
N ALA A 362 -13.23 -15.35 9.76
CA ALA A 362 -12.28 -14.53 9.03
C ALA A 362 -12.16 -13.16 9.70
N ASN A 363 -10.93 -12.72 9.94
CA ASN A 363 -10.64 -11.41 10.49
C ASN A 363 -10.63 -10.34 9.38
N HIS A 364 -11.05 -9.13 9.70
CA HIS A 364 -11.09 -7.98 8.80
C HIS A 364 -10.39 -6.77 9.43
N HIS A 365 -9.96 -5.84 8.58
CA HIS A 365 -9.18 -4.72 9.07
C HIS A 365 -10.05 -3.75 9.89
N PRO A 366 -9.55 -3.22 11.02
CA PRO A 366 -10.25 -2.19 11.76
C PRO A 366 -10.35 -0.89 10.95
N ILE A 367 -11.32 -0.04 11.27
CA ILE A 367 -11.60 1.22 10.56
C ILE A 367 -11.13 2.42 11.39
N ALA A 368 -10.08 3.09 10.92
CA ALA A 368 -9.50 4.25 11.58
C ALA A 368 -10.28 5.53 11.25
N ILE A 369 -10.87 6.16 12.27
CA ILE A 369 -11.60 7.42 12.17
C ILE A 369 -10.91 8.43 13.07
N VAL A 370 -10.51 9.59 12.54
CA VAL A 370 -9.86 10.65 13.34
C VAL A 370 -10.62 11.95 13.16
N ASN A 371 -11.00 12.60 14.28
CA ASN A 371 -11.78 13.83 14.33
C ASN A 371 -13.08 13.73 13.50
N ASN A 372 -13.75 12.56 13.57
CA ASN A 372 -14.94 12.23 12.77
C ASN A 372 -14.74 12.30 11.26
N THR A 373 -13.49 12.20 10.77
CA THR A 373 -13.16 12.09 9.35
C THR A 373 -12.76 10.67 9.02
N CYS A 374 -13.30 10.19 7.90
CA CYS A 374 -12.99 8.89 7.32
C CYS A 374 -12.20 9.06 6.04
N GLY A 375 -11.55 7.98 5.59
CA GLY A 375 -10.74 7.98 4.39
C GLY A 375 -9.37 7.38 4.60
N VAL A 376 -8.70 7.12 3.48
CA VAL A 376 -7.35 6.58 3.44
C VAL A 376 -6.29 7.65 3.14
N GLY A 377 -6.73 8.83 2.65
CA GLY A 377 -5.85 9.99 2.44
C GLY A 377 -5.42 10.65 3.75
N ALA A 378 -4.26 11.31 3.73
CA ALA A 378 -3.72 12.02 4.88
C ALA A 378 -4.64 13.17 5.35
N LEU A 379 -4.83 13.30 6.66
CA LEU A 379 -5.56 14.41 7.28
C LEU A 379 -4.60 15.58 7.51
N GLU A 380 -4.79 16.71 6.84
CA GLU A 380 -3.97 17.91 7.06
C GLU A 380 -4.60 18.85 8.11
N ILE A 381 -3.80 19.25 9.11
CA ILE A 381 -4.22 20.15 10.18
C ILE A 381 -3.20 21.26 10.33
N GLN A 382 -3.66 22.51 10.41
CA GLN A 382 -2.81 23.65 10.73
C GLN A 382 -2.65 23.79 12.25
N TYR A 383 -1.45 24.16 12.71
CA TYR A 383 -1.19 24.39 14.13
C TYR A 383 -0.32 25.61 14.38
N ARG A 384 -0.47 26.21 15.56
CA ARG A 384 0.42 27.28 16.04
C ARG A 384 1.47 26.68 16.96
N TYR A 385 2.71 27.12 16.78
CA TYR A 385 3.81 26.68 17.63
C TYR A 385 3.54 26.98 19.11
N GLY A 386 3.65 25.95 19.95
CA GLY A 386 3.36 26.02 21.39
C GLY A 386 1.90 25.74 21.78
N GLU A 387 0.99 25.57 20.82
CA GLU A 387 -0.38 25.10 21.09
C GLU A 387 -0.46 23.58 21.01
N SER A 388 -1.31 22.98 21.86
CA SER A 388 -1.65 21.56 21.81
C SER A 388 -2.80 21.32 20.84
N ILE A 389 -2.76 20.18 20.15
CA ILE A 389 -3.83 19.72 19.25
C ILE A 389 -4.36 18.41 19.81
N THR A 390 -5.67 18.32 20.01
CA THR A 390 -6.32 17.04 20.34
C THR A 390 -6.67 16.30 19.06
N LEU A 391 -6.22 15.05 18.95
CA LEU A 391 -6.69 14.10 17.94
C LEU A 391 -7.55 13.05 18.62
N ASP A 392 -8.75 12.85 18.08
CA ASP A 392 -9.76 11.94 18.64
C ASP A 392 -10.05 10.81 17.66
N ALA A 393 -9.65 9.59 18.03
CA ALA A 393 -9.92 8.36 17.30
C ALA A 393 -10.95 7.45 17.99
N SER A 394 -11.67 7.95 18.99
CA SER A 394 -12.60 7.16 19.83
C SER A 394 -13.79 6.56 19.09
N THR A 395 -14.06 7.01 17.85
CA THR A 395 -15.11 6.47 16.98
C THR A 395 -14.60 5.43 15.99
N SER A 396 -13.30 5.11 16.00
CA SER A 396 -12.76 3.96 15.27
C SER A 396 -13.37 2.66 15.80
N TYR A 397 -13.51 1.67 14.94
CA TYR A 397 -14.15 0.41 15.30
C TYR A 397 -13.59 -0.75 14.49
N ASP A 398 -13.73 -1.95 15.02
CA ASP A 398 -13.46 -3.18 14.31
C ASP A 398 -14.77 -3.77 13.74
N PRO A 399 -14.84 -4.15 12.44
CA PRO A 399 -16.05 -4.71 11.84
C PRO A 399 -16.44 -6.08 12.40
N ASP A 400 -15.50 -6.84 12.95
CA ASP A 400 -15.73 -8.12 13.60
C ASP A 400 -16.09 -7.97 15.09
N GLY A 401 -16.02 -6.74 15.61
CA GLY A 401 -16.41 -6.37 16.97
C GLY A 401 -15.30 -6.56 18.01
N ASP A 402 -14.05 -6.69 17.57
CA ASP A 402 -12.88 -6.81 18.42
C ASP A 402 -12.51 -5.49 19.12
N ASP A 403 -11.84 -5.60 20.27
CA ASP A 403 -11.26 -4.44 20.96
C ASP A 403 -10.07 -3.89 20.15
N LEU A 404 -9.85 -2.58 20.22
CA LEU A 404 -8.79 -1.88 19.48
C LEU A 404 -7.67 -1.37 20.38
N ASP A 405 -6.44 -1.61 19.96
CA ASP A 405 -5.23 -0.96 20.49
C ASP A 405 -4.87 0.28 19.65
N PHE A 406 -4.53 1.39 20.31
CA PHE A 406 -4.22 2.67 19.67
C PHE A 406 -2.75 3.05 19.88
N ASN A 407 -2.00 3.17 18.78
CA ASN A 407 -0.60 3.58 18.82
C ASN A 407 -0.38 4.86 18.01
N TRP A 408 0.00 5.94 18.70
CA TRP A 408 0.30 7.24 18.10
C TRP A 408 1.80 7.49 18.10
N PHE A 409 2.38 7.78 16.93
CA PHE A 409 3.80 8.07 16.83
C PHE A 409 4.11 9.14 15.78
N HIS A 410 5.28 9.77 15.91
CA HIS A 410 5.77 10.76 14.96
C HIS A 410 6.70 10.08 13.94
N TYR A 411 6.23 9.93 12.70
CA TYR A 411 7.03 9.42 11.58
C TYR A 411 7.89 10.53 10.96
N ARG A 412 8.88 10.99 11.73
CA ARG A 412 9.67 12.19 11.42
C ARG A 412 10.47 12.09 10.13
N GLU A 413 10.93 10.90 9.72
CA GLU A 413 11.72 10.69 8.51
C GLU A 413 11.00 11.15 7.23
N ALA A 414 9.66 11.18 7.27
CA ALA A 414 8.81 11.66 6.19
C ALA A 414 9.03 13.15 5.86
N ALA A 415 9.36 13.97 6.86
CA ALA A 415 9.50 15.42 6.71
C ALA A 415 10.84 15.99 7.21
N GLN A 416 11.67 15.18 7.86
CA GLN A 416 12.91 15.62 8.51
C GLN A 416 14.10 14.76 8.06
N THR A 417 15.28 15.35 8.13
CA THR A 417 16.55 14.62 8.01
C THR A 417 16.84 13.97 9.36
N VAL A 418 16.93 12.64 9.36
CA VAL A 418 17.24 11.82 10.53
C VAL A 418 18.53 11.08 10.26
N THR A 419 19.31 10.84 11.30
CA THR A 419 20.57 10.11 11.29
C THR A 419 20.57 9.03 12.37
N LYS A 420 21.49 8.08 12.28
CA LYS A 420 21.69 7.05 13.32
C LYS A 420 22.04 7.58 14.72
N ARG A 421 22.31 8.88 14.87
CA ARG A 421 22.62 9.51 16.17
C ARG A 421 21.39 10.10 16.84
N ASP A 422 20.30 10.24 16.10
CA ASP A 422 19.05 10.76 16.64
C ASP A 422 18.39 9.72 17.55
N PRO A 423 17.72 10.15 18.63
CA PRO A 423 17.04 9.23 19.55
C PRO A 423 15.86 8.57 18.84
N LEU A 424 15.55 7.29 19.15
CA LEU A 424 14.43 6.56 18.55
C LEU A 424 13.11 7.33 18.67
N ILE A 425 12.75 7.73 19.89
CA ILE A 425 11.58 8.55 20.15
C ILE A 425 11.91 10.00 19.79
N SER A 426 11.08 10.60 18.93
CA SER A 426 11.25 11.98 18.50
C SER A 426 11.11 12.97 19.67
N PRO A 427 12.10 13.85 19.93
CA PRO A 427 11.95 14.93 20.92
C PRO A 427 11.06 16.08 20.40
N ASN A 428 10.80 16.13 19.08
CA ASN A 428 10.06 17.23 18.45
C ASN A 428 8.55 17.17 18.63
N VAL A 429 8.01 16.06 19.14
CA VAL A 429 6.57 15.87 19.35
C VAL A 429 6.36 15.12 20.66
N THR A 430 5.46 15.64 21.49
CA THR A 430 5.02 14.98 22.73
C THR A 430 3.57 14.54 22.57
N PHE A 431 3.26 13.32 23.01
CA PHE A 431 1.91 12.76 23.06
C PHE A 431 1.46 12.63 24.51
N THR A 432 0.23 13.03 24.82
CA THR A 432 -0.39 12.84 26.13
C THR A 432 -1.77 12.22 25.94
N ASN A 433 -1.97 11.01 26.49
CA ASN A 433 -3.28 10.36 26.43
C ASN A 433 -4.31 11.15 27.24
N VAL A 434 -5.45 11.43 26.63
CA VAL A 434 -6.58 12.12 27.25
C VAL A 434 -7.53 11.12 27.92
N ASP A 435 -7.63 9.90 27.36
CA ASP A 435 -8.40 8.78 27.89
C ASP A 435 -7.51 7.59 28.25
N SER A 436 -8.10 6.57 28.90
CA SER A 436 -7.37 5.38 29.33
C SER A 436 -7.08 4.39 28.20
N SER A 437 -7.86 4.41 27.12
CA SER A 437 -7.64 3.56 25.94
C SER A 437 -6.54 4.09 25.02
N GLY A 438 -6.15 5.37 25.14
CA GLY A 438 -5.23 6.01 24.20
C GLY A 438 -5.88 6.37 22.87
N SER A 439 -7.21 6.27 22.76
CA SER A 439 -7.94 6.62 21.55
C SER A 439 -7.99 8.13 21.31
N VAL A 440 -7.80 8.93 22.36
CA VAL A 440 -7.71 10.38 22.28
C VAL A 440 -6.37 10.86 22.83
N VAL A 441 -5.64 11.65 22.02
CA VAL A 441 -4.31 12.19 22.39
C VAL A 441 -4.23 13.69 22.21
N ASP A 442 -3.61 14.36 23.17
CA ASP A 442 -3.10 15.71 23.03
C ASP A 442 -1.68 15.67 22.48
N ILE A 443 -1.44 16.40 21.39
CA ILE A 443 -0.18 16.48 20.68
C ILE A 443 0.40 17.88 20.80
N MET A 444 1.62 17.96 21.32
CA MET A 444 2.40 19.19 21.35
C MET A 444 3.61 19.06 20.41
N VAL A 445 3.68 19.91 19.39
CA VAL A 445 4.86 19.98 18.50
C VAL A 445 5.86 20.96 19.10
N ASN A 446 6.99 20.44 19.57
CA ASN A 446 8.04 21.16 20.29
C ASN A 446 9.03 21.90 19.36
N SER A 447 8.75 21.93 18.06
CA SER A 447 9.54 22.64 17.06
C SER A 447 8.63 23.21 15.96
N ASN A 448 9.06 24.27 15.28
CA ASN A 448 8.29 24.87 14.19
C ASN A 448 8.55 24.10 12.87
N ILE A 449 7.88 22.95 12.70
CA ILE A 449 8.16 21.98 11.64
C ILE A 449 6.85 21.40 11.08
N THR A 450 6.89 20.86 9.86
CA THR A 450 5.83 19.92 9.44
C THR A 450 6.05 18.59 10.15
N ALA A 451 5.03 18.08 10.85
CA ALA A 451 5.10 16.82 11.58
C ALA A 451 4.10 15.81 11.00
N HIS A 452 4.57 14.61 10.68
CA HIS A 452 3.73 13.50 10.23
C HIS A 452 3.42 12.61 11.43
N ILE A 453 2.20 12.71 11.93
CA ILE A 453 1.69 11.86 13.00
C ILE A 453 1.00 10.67 12.37
N ILE A 454 1.31 9.47 12.85
CA ILE A 454 0.65 8.24 12.42
C ILE A 454 -0.14 7.71 13.62
N LEU A 455 -1.41 7.43 13.38
CA LEU A 455 -2.18 6.49 14.18
C LEU A 455 -2.04 5.12 13.51
N ALA A 456 -1.62 4.11 14.26
CA ALA A 456 -1.85 2.71 13.94
C ALA A 456 -2.89 2.17 14.92
N ILE A 457 -3.96 1.56 14.39
CA ILE A 457 -4.92 0.80 15.19
C ILE A 457 -4.81 -0.67 14.84
N GLU A 458 -4.85 -1.51 15.85
CA GLU A 458 -4.76 -2.96 15.73
C GLU A 458 -5.96 -3.61 16.42
N ASP A 459 -6.54 -4.62 15.78
CA ASP A 459 -7.54 -5.47 16.43
C ASP A 459 -6.89 -6.36 17.50
N SER A 460 -7.69 -6.81 18.47
CA SER A 460 -7.23 -7.67 19.56
C SER A 460 -7.26 -9.16 19.21
N ARG A 461 -6.68 -9.55 18.07
CA ARG A 461 -6.54 -10.97 17.68
C ARG A 461 -5.10 -11.45 17.58
N THR A 462 -4.95 -12.77 17.50
CA THR A 462 -3.67 -13.37 17.07
C THR A 462 -3.45 -13.05 15.60
N MET A 463 -2.25 -12.57 15.24
CA MET A 463 -1.98 -11.94 13.94
C MET A 463 -2.91 -10.74 13.69
N SER A 464 -2.83 -9.75 14.59
CA SER A 464 -3.67 -8.55 14.54
C SER A 464 -3.58 -7.84 13.19
N LEU A 465 -4.72 -7.39 12.66
CA LEU A 465 -4.75 -6.58 11.46
C LEU A 465 -4.58 -5.10 11.82
N THR A 466 -3.74 -4.42 11.05
CA THR A 466 -3.40 -3.01 11.31
C THR A 466 -4.00 -2.11 10.24
N SER A 467 -4.72 -1.09 10.69
CA SER A 467 -5.11 0.06 9.86
C SER A 467 -4.44 1.32 10.37
N TYR A 468 -4.24 2.29 9.48
CA TYR A 468 -3.54 3.51 9.81
C TYR A 468 -4.36 4.77 9.49
N ARG A 469 -3.97 5.87 10.11
CA ARG A 469 -4.31 7.22 9.67
C ARG A 469 -3.06 8.08 9.72
N ARG A 470 -2.65 8.65 8.58
CA ARG A 470 -1.63 9.70 8.54
C ARG A 470 -2.26 11.07 8.77
N ILE A 471 -1.69 11.85 9.69
CA ILE A 471 -2.07 13.23 10.00
C ILE A 471 -0.84 14.13 9.78
N ILE A 472 -0.98 15.17 8.97
CA ILE A 472 0.09 16.12 8.66
C ILE A 472 -0.20 17.43 9.38
N LEU A 473 0.59 17.72 10.41
CA LEU A 473 0.53 18.98 11.14
C LEU A 473 1.41 20.01 10.44
N ARG A 474 0.80 21.07 9.92
CA ARG A 474 1.49 22.17 9.23
C ARG A 474 1.54 23.41 10.13
N PRO A 475 2.72 24.00 10.36
CA PRO A 475 2.82 25.19 11.17
C PRO A 475 2.18 26.38 10.43
N THR A 476 1.38 27.17 11.13
CA THR A 476 0.96 28.49 10.65
C THR A 476 2.06 29.50 10.94
N ALA A 477 2.34 30.37 9.95
CA ALA A 477 3.33 31.44 10.05
C ALA A 477 3.10 32.40 11.22
#